data_AF-A0A6G2BCT1-F1
#
_entry.id   AF-A0A6G2BCT1-F1
#
_cell.length_a   1.000
_cell.length_b   1.000
_cell.length_c   1.000
_cell.angle_alpha   90.00
_cell.angle_beta   90.00
_cell.angle_gamma   90.00
#
_symmetry.space_group_name_H-M   'P 1'
#
loop_
_entity.id
_entity.type
_entity.pdbx_description
1 polymer ?
#
loop_
_entity_poly.entity_id
_entity_poly.type
_entity_poly.pdbx_seq_one_letter_code
_entity_poly.pdbx_strand_id
1 'polypeptide(L)'
;MSVANTTGWAHRHGVPLRSRGGGSHHSALHVADSAACHPEISRRAFTGPHAEQRLRRFARCPAHPTRTEAAHNLGIHPSVLINQIRILEQNLGPPLLKRAERGRARQATEFGQQVADAVEEMPGDWWTGRQGPEDRRSS
;
A
#
# COMPACT_ATOMS: atom_id res chain seq x y z
N MET A 1 -6.96 22.65 45.78
CA MET A 1 -6.72 21.24 45.41
C MET A 1 -6.01 21.23 44.07
N SER A 2 -4.75 20.77 44.02
CA SER A 2 -3.90 20.85 42.83
C SER A 2 -4.10 19.60 41.97
N VAL A 3 -4.38 19.78 40.67
CA VAL A 3 -4.61 18.69 39.73
C VAL A 3 -3.27 17.98 39.51
N ALA A 4 -3.14 16.74 39.95
CA ALA A 4 -1.91 15.97 39.76
C ALA A 4 -1.64 15.80 38.26
N ASN A 5 -0.48 16.29 37.81
CA ASN A 5 0.00 16.20 36.43
C ASN A 5 0.11 14.72 36.02
N THR A 6 -0.79 14.24 35.17
CA THR A 6 -0.89 12.88 34.64
C THR A 6 0.42 12.39 34.02
N THR A 7 1.25 13.30 33.51
CA THR A 7 2.60 12.99 32.98
C THR A 7 3.56 12.51 34.06
N GLY A 8 3.47 13.05 35.28
CA GLY A 8 4.29 12.61 36.41
C GLY A 8 3.92 11.19 36.89
N TRP A 9 2.65 10.83 36.80
CA TRP A 9 2.16 9.49 37.11
C TRP A 9 2.65 8.44 36.10
N ALA A 10 2.58 8.76 34.80
CA ALA A 10 3.04 7.87 33.74
C ALA A 10 4.55 7.55 33.82
N HIS A 11 5.38 8.56 34.11
CA HIS A 11 6.82 8.36 34.31
C HIS A 11 7.13 7.49 35.53
N ARG A 12 6.45 7.72 36.65
CA ARG A 12 6.64 6.96 37.90
C ARG A 12 6.31 5.47 37.75
N HIS A 13 5.35 5.15 36.89
CA HIS A 13 4.88 3.78 36.68
C HIS A 13 5.43 3.11 35.41
N GLY A 14 6.42 3.74 34.74
CA GLY A 14 7.04 3.16 33.54
C GLY A 14 6.08 2.97 32.37
N VAL A 15 4.97 3.70 32.35
CA VAL A 15 3.98 3.63 31.28
C VAL A 15 4.56 4.38 30.07
N PRO A 16 4.85 3.70 28.94
CA PRO A 16 5.40 4.37 27.78
C PRO A 16 4.37 5.36 27.24
N LEU A 17 4.68 6.64 27.39
CA LEU A 17 3.93 7.71 26.75
C LEU A 17 4.17 7.59 25.24
N ARG A 18 3.10 7.37 24.47
CA ARG A 18 3.18 7.36 23.00
C ARG A 18 3.85 8.65 22.53
N SER A 19 4.93 8.53 21.76
CA SER A 19 5.57 9.70 21.13
C SER A 19 4.56 10.45 20.28
N ARG A 20 4.45 11.77 20.49
CA ARG A 20 3.58 12.64 19.69
C ARG A 20 4.20 12.77 18.28
N GLY A 21 3.49 12.31 17.25
CA GLY A 21 3.62 12.82 15.88
C GLY A 21 4.57 12.15 14.88
N GLY A 22 5.48 11.25 15.28
CA GLY A 22 6.49 10.70 14.34
C GLY A 22 5.95 9.74 13.28
N GLY A 23 5.15 8.75 13.69
CA GLY A 23 4.74 7.65 12.80
C GLY A 23 3.92 8.09 11.58
N SER A 24 3.00 9.04 11.77
CA SER A 24 2.18 9.57 10.69
C SER A 24 3.00 10.41 9.70
N HIS A 25 3.96 11.19 10.20
CA HIS A 25 4.85 12.01 9.37
C HIS A 25 5.80 11.14 8.54
N HIS A 26 6.47 10.15 9.14
CA HIS A 26 7.30 9.20 8.42
C HIS A 26 6.52 8.41 7.37
N SER A 27 5.28 8.02 7.68
CA SER A 27 4.40 7.34 6.73
C SER A 27 4.01 8.25 5.56
N ALA A 28 3.73 9.54 5.82
CA ALA A 28 3.39 10.50 4.79
C ALA A 28 4.57 10.81 3.85
N LEU A 29 5.78 10.97 4.40
CA LEU A 29 7.00 11.14 3.61
C LEU A 29 7.25 9.90 2.74
N HIS A 30 7.18 8.70 3.32
CA HIS A 30 7.34 7.46 2.56
C HIS A 30 6.33 7.34 1.42
N VAL A 31 5.06 7.74 1.64
CA VAL A 31 4.04 7.72 0.59
C VAL A 31 4.36 8.71 -0.54
N ALA A 32 4.85 9.91 -0.20
CA ALA A 32 5.23 10.92 -1.18
C ALA A 32 6.46 10.48 -2.00
N ASP A 33 7.48 9.93 -1.35
CA ASP A 33 8.67 9.39 -2.00
C ASP A 33 8.32 8.23 -2.94
N SER A 34 7.50 7.27 -2.46
CA SER A 34 7.00 6.19 -3.30
C SER A 34 6.21 6.72 -4.51
N ALA A 35 5.33 7.70 -4.31
CA ALA A 35 4.58 8.29 -5.42
C ALA A 35 5.50 8.93 -6.47
N ALA A 36 6.57 9.62 -6.06
CA ALA A 36 7.50 10.24 -6.99
C ALA A 36 8.22 9.22 -7.89
N CYS A 37 8.58 8.05 -7.33
CA CYS A 37 9.29 6.99 -8.03
C CYS A 37 8.40 6.10 -8.91
N HIS A 38 7.08 6.20 -8.78
CA HIS A 38 6.13 5.35 -9.50
C HIS A 38 5.70 5.94 -10.86
N PRO A 39 5.37 5.08 -11.86
CA PRO A 39 4.77 5.54 -13.12
C PRO A 39 3.49 6.33 -12.88
N GLU A 40 3.26 7.37 -13.70
CA GLU A 40 2.14 8.33 -13.52
C GLU A 40 0.78 7.65 -13.33
N ILE A 41 0.54 6.55 -14.06
CA ILE A 41 -0.67 5.73 -13.99
C ILE A 41 -0.95 5.16 -12.59
N SER A 42 0.10 4.92 -11.79
CA SER A 42 0.01 4.34 -10.45
C SER A 42 0.18 5.38 -9.33
N ARG A 43 0.71 6.57 -9.61
CA ARG A 43 0.98 7.64 -8.63
C ARG A 43 -0.25 8.02 -7.83
N ARG A 44 -1.42 8.10 -8.48
CA ARG A 44 -2.67 8.50 -7.83
C ARG A 44 -3.18 7.49 -6.80
N ALA A 45 -2.71 6.24 -6.82
CA ALA A 45 -3.05 5.26 -5.79
C ALA A 45 -2.34 5.50 -4.45
N PHE A 46 -1.28 6.33 -4.42
CA PHE A 46 -0.46 6.64 -3.25
C PHE A 46 -1.09 7.72 -2.35
N THR A 47 -2.29 7.44 -1.81
CA THR A 47 -3.04 8.39 -0.97
C THR A 47 -2.90 8.17 0.54
N GLY A 48 -2.05 7.25 0.98
CA GLY A 48 -1.85 7.01 2.40
C GLY A 48 -0.99 5.79 2.73
N PRO A 49 -0.74 5.54 4.03
CA PRO A 49 0.05 4.41 4.47
C PRO A 49 -0.52 3.11 3.90
N HIS A 50 0.36 2.22 3.43
CA HIS A 50 0.01 0.95 2.79
C HIS A 50 -0.60 1.03 1.37
N ALA A 51 -0.62 2.20 0.71
CA ALA A 51 -0.99 2.28 -0.72
C ALA A 51 -0.18 1.32 -1.59
N GLU A 52 1.13 1.27 -1.36
CA GLU A 52 2.06 0.38 -2.03
C GLU A 52 1.72 -1.11 -1.83
N GLN A 53 1.49 -1.51 -0.58
CA GLN A 53 1.15 -2.90 -0.27
C GLN A 53 -0.17 -3.32 -0.93
N ARG A 54 -1.12 -2.39 -1.07
CA ARG A 54 -2.38 -2.63 -1.79
C ARG A 54 -2.12 -2.84 -3.28
N LEU A 55 -1.30 -2.01 -3.91
CA LEU A 55 -0.93 -2.15 -5.32
C LEU A 55 -0.23 -3.49 -5.58
N ARG A 56 0.72 -3.91 -4.74
CA ARG A 56 1.39 -5.21 -4.89
C ARG A 56 0.43 -6.39 -4.80
N ARG A 57 -0.50 -6.34 -3.85
CA ARG A 57 -1.53 -7.39 -3.71
C ARG A 57 -2.46 -7.41 -4.92
N PHE A 58 -2.81 -6.23 -5.44
CA PHE A 58 -3.56 -6.12 -6.67
C PHE A 58 -2.81 -6.70 -7.87
N ALA A 59 -1.52 -6.38 -8.06
CA ALA A 59 -0.72 -6.87 -9.19
C ALA A 59 -0.65 -8.41 -9.25
N ARG A 60 -0.76 -9.09 -8.11
CA ARG A 60 -0.83 -10.56 -8.04
C ARG A 60 -2.22 -11.15 -8.30
N CYS A 61 -3.28 -10.34 -8.30
CA CYS A 61 -4.65 -10.83 -8.48
C CYS A 61 -4.95 -11.39 -9.88
N PRO A 62 -4.46 -10.81 -11.00
CA PRO A 62 -4.70 -11.33 -12.35
C PRO A 62 -4.21 -12.77 -12.57
N ALA A 63 -3.22 -13.22 -11.80
CA ALA A 63 -2.70 -14.59 -11.85
C ALA A 63 -3.65 -15.65 -11.28
N HIS A 64 -4.75 -15.25 -10.65
CA HIS A 64 -5.70 -16.16 -9.99
C HIS A 64 -7.10 -16.05 -10.59
N PRO A 65 -7.82 -17.18 -10.76
CA PRO A 65 -9.14 -17.17 -11.38
C PRO A 65 -10.21 -16.53 -10.48
N THR A 66 -10.02 -16.52 -9.15
CA THR A 66 -10.96 -15.93 -8.20
C THR A 66 -10.29 -15.03 -7.16
N ARG A 67 -11.04 -14.06 -6.62
CA ARG A 67 -10.58 -13.21 -5.50
C ARG A 67 -10.31 -14.02 -4.24
N THR A 68 -11.06 -15.09 -4.02
CA THR A 68 -10.90 -15.95 -2.84
C THR A 68 -9.57 -16.69 -2.91
N GLU A 69 -9.22 -17.22 -4.08
CA GLU A 69 -7.95 -17.88 -4.31
C GLU A 69 -6.77 -16.92 -4.27
N ALA A 70 -6.91 -15.73 -4.86
CA ALA A 70 -5.91 -14.67 -4.73
C ALA A 70 -5.68 -14.29 -3.26
N ALA A 71 -6.75 -14.10 -2.49
CA ALA A 71 -6.63 -13.76 -1.07
C ALA A 71 -5.96 -14.87 -0.25
N HIS A 72 -6.31 -16.13 -0.54
CA HIS A 72 -5.69 -17.30 0.09
C HIS A 72 -4.19 -17.37 -0.19
N ASN A 73 -3.76 -17.21 -1.45
CA ASN A 73 -2.35 -17.20 -1.84
C ASN A 73 -1.58 -15.99 -1.26
N LEU A 74 -2.28 -14.88 -1.01
CA LEU A 74 -1.73 -13.70 -0.34
C LEU A 74 -1.75 -13.81 1.19
N GLY A 75 -2.30 -14.89 1.76
CA GLY A 75 -2.40 -15.09 3.21
C GLY A 75 -3.32 -14.10 3.92
N ILE A 76 -4.33 -13.57 3.23
CA ILE A 76 -5.28 -12.58 3.77
C ILE A 76 -6.73 -13.02 3.60
N HIS A 77 -7.61 -12.45 4.41
CA HIS A 77 -9.03 -12.71 4.27
C HIS A 77 -9.60 -12.09 2.97
N PRO A 78 -10.49 -12.79 2.23
CA PRO A 78 -11.04 -12.28 0.97
C PRO A 78 -11.72 -10.90 1.06
N SER A 79 -12.39 -10.61 2.17
CA SER A 79 -13.01 -9.29 2.39
C SER A 79 -11.98 -8.15 2.47
N VAL A 80 -10.79 -8.44 3.01
CA VAL A 80 -9.68 -7.47 3.07
C VAL A 80 -9.21 -7.15 1.66
N LEU A 81 -9.01 -8.18 0.82
CA LEU A 81 -8.58 -7.98 -0.56
C LEU A 81 -9.62 -7.17 -1.37
N ILE A 82 -10.92 -7.48 -1.22
CA ILE A 82 -12.00 -6.74 -1.87
C ILE A 82 -12.00 -5.27 -1.47
N ASN A 83 -11.85 -4.98 -0.17
CA ASN A 83 -11.81 -3.60 0.32
C ASN A 83 -10.57 -2.86 -0.19
N GLN A 84 -9.41 -3.52 -0.22
CA GLN A 84 -8.17 -2.94 -0.74
C GLN A 84 -8.29 -2.56 -2.22
N ILE A 85 -8.85 -3.43 -3.06
CA ILE A 85 -9.10 -3.15 -4.48
C ILE A 85 -10.07 -1.98 -4.64
N ARG A 86 -11.16 -1.95 -3.85
CA ARG A 86 -12.15 -0.87 -3.91
C ARG A 86 -11.51 0.50 -3.60
N ILE A 87 -10.59 0.56 -2.65
CA ILE A 87 -9.90 1.82 -2.33
C ILE A 87 -8.95 2.22 -3.47
N LEU A 88 -8.25 1.27 -4.09
CA LEU A 88 -7.42 1.56 -5.27
C LEU A 88 -8.25 2.13 -6.41
N GLU A 89 -9.41 1.52 -6.71
CA GLU A 89 -10.34 2.00 -7.74
C GLU A 89 -10.86 3.42 -7.43
N GLN A 90 -11.16 3.73 -6.16
CA GLN A 90 -11.56 5.10 -5.76
C GLN A 90 -10.44 6.13 -5.98
N ASN A 91 -9.19 5.75 -5.73
CA ASN A 91 -8.05 6.66 -5.86
C ASN A 91 -7.63 6.84 -7.33
N LEU A 92 -7.67 5.76 -8.11
CA LEU A 92 -7.25 5.78 -9.52
C LEU A 92 -8.36 6.30 -10.43
N GLY A 93 -9.63 6.04 -10.08
CA GLY A 93 -10.84 6.43 -10.81
C GLY A 93 -11.45 5.25 -11.57
N PRO A 94 -10.76 4.68 -12.58
CA PRO A 94 -11.29 3.55 -13.35
C PRO A 94 -11.33 2.22 -12.57
N PRO A 95 -12.24 1.30 -12.93
CA PRO A 95 -12.25 -0.04 -12.37
C PRO A 95 -10.99 -0.82 -12.79
N LEU A 96 -10.38 -1.52 -11.83
CA LEU A 96 -9.16 -2.31 -12.05
C LEU A 96 -9.47 -3.76 -12.43
N LEU A 97 -10.60 -4.28 -11.97
CA LEU A 97 -11.05 -5.63 -12.29
C LEU A 97 -12.40 -5.58 -12.99
N LYS A 98 -12.58 -6.41 -14.01
CA LYS A 98 -13.89 -6.64 -14.60
C LYS A 98 -14.83 -7.19 -13.53
N ARG A 99 -16.12 -6.84 -13.63
CA ARG A 99 -17.14 -7.44 -12.77
C ARG A 99 -17.15 -8.95 -13.01
N ALA A 100 -17.12 -9.73 -11.94
CA ALA A 100 -17.22 -11.18 -12.08
C ALA A 100 -18.64 -11.52 -12.54
N GLU A 101 -18.75 -12.20 -13.67
CA GLU A 101 -19.98 -12.88 -14.09
C GLU A 101 -20.00 -14.27 -13.44
N ARG A 102 -21.20 -14.79 -13.16
CA ARG A 102 -21.36 -16.09 -12.49
C ARG A 102 -20.71 -17.17 -13.36
N GLY A 103 -19.69 -17.84 -12.83
CA GLY A 103 -18.95 -18.91 -13.52
C GLY A 103 -17.79 -18.47 -14.42
N ARG A 104 -17.41 -17.17 -14.44
CA ARG A 104 -16.22 -16.70 -15.17
C ARG A 104 -15.13 -16.20 -14.23
N ALA A 105 -13.88 -16.55 -14.57
CA ALA A 105 -12.70 -16.01 -13.93
C ALA A 105 -12.68 -14.49 -14.08
N ARG A 106 -12.30 -13.80 -13.00
CA ARG A 106 -12.30 -12.34 -13.00
C ARG A 106 -11.03 -11.85 -13.69
N GLN A 107 -11.19 -11.12 -14.79
CA GLN A 107 -10.05 -10.57 -15.52
C GLN A 107 -9.75 -9.14 -15.06
N ALA A 108 -8.48 -8.74 -15.14
CA ALA A 108 -8.12 -7.33 -15.09
C ALA A 108 -8.81 -6.57 -16.24
N THR A 109 -9.15 -5.31 -16.00
CA THR A 109 -9.45 -4.38 -17.11
C THR A 109 -8.15 -4.08 -17.85
N GLU A 110 -8.23 -3.48 -19.05
CA GLU A 110 -7.02 -3.01 -19.75
C GLU A 110 -6.20 -2.06 -18.87
N PHE A 111 -6.89 -1.11 -18.22
CA PHE A 111 -6.30 -0.23 -17.22
C PHE A 111 -5.70 -0.99 -16.02
N GLY A 112 -6.42 -1.99 -15.51
CA GLY A 112 -5.93 -2.84 -14.42
C GLY A 112 -4.68 -3.63 -14.78
N GLN A 113 -4.58 -4.10 -16.03
CA GLN A 113 -3.40 -4.80 -16.53
C GLN A 113 -2.22 -3.84 -16.66
N GLN A 114 -2.42 -2.66 -17.24
CA GLN A 114 -1.38 -1.61 -17.31
C GLN A 114 -0.85 -1.23 -15.92
N VAL A 115 -1.73 -1.15 -14.91
CA VAL A 115 -1.33 -0.89 -13.52
C VAL A 115 -0.58 -2.08 -12.92
N ALA A 116 -0.96 -3.32 -13.22
CA ALA A 116 -0.27 -4.51 -12.74
C ALA A 116 1.13 -4.63 -13.35
N ASP A 117 1.25 -4.48 -14.68
CA ASP A 117 2.51 -4.53 -15.41
C ASP A 117 3.46 -3.42 -14.94
N ALA A 118 2.96 -2.19 -14.80
CA ALA A 118 3.72 -1.07 -14.26
C ALA A 118 4.24 -1.31 -12.83
N VAL A 119 3.58 -2.16 -12.04
CA VAL A 119 4.02 -2.56 -10.69
C VAL A 119 4.96 -3.77 -10.74
N GLU A 120 4.83 -4.68 -11.70
CA GLU A 120 5.75 -5.82 -11.84
C GLU A 120 7.09 -5.43 -12.46
N GLU A 121 7.09 -4.45 -13.37
CA GLU A 121 8.30 -3.96 -14.05
C GLU A 121 9.23 -3.15 -13.13
N MET A 122 8.77 -2.70 -11.95
CA MET A 122 9.67 -1.94 -11.09
C MET A 122 10.64 -2.86 -10.35
N PRO A 123 11.93 -2.49 -10.26
CA PRO A 123 12.94 -3.41 -9.78
C PRO A 123 12.76 -3.76 -8.29
N GLY A 124 12.98 -5.05 -7.98
CA GLY A 124 12.79 -5.74 -6.69
C GLY A 124 13.35 -5.01 -5.45
N ASP A 125 14.38 -4.21 -5.68
CA ASP A 125 15.20 -3.47 -4.72
C ASP A 125 14.58 -2.13 -4.29
N TRP A 126 13.82 -1.45 -5.13
CA TRP A 126 13.15 -0.17 -4.81
C TRP A 126 11.99 -0.31 -3.80
N TRP A 127 11.58 -1.55 -3.57
CA TRP A 127 10.43 -1.97 -2.77
C TRP A 127 10.73 -2.20 -1.28
N THR A 128 12.00 -2.23 -0.88
CA THR A 128 12.41 -2.63 0.48
C THR A 128 12.75 -1.46 1.40
N GLY A 129 12.49 -0.20 0.98
CA GLY A 129 12.87 0.97 1.75
C GLY A 129 14.39 1.15 1.89
N ARG A 130 15.19 0.42 1.09
CA ARG A 130 16.61 0.69 0.94
C ARG A 130 16.75 1.71 -0.19
N GLN A 131 17.19 2.91 0.19
CA GLN A 131 17.43 4.04 -0.71
C GLN A 131 18.18 3.61 -1.98
N GLY A 132 17.81 4.21 -3.12
CA GLY A 132 18.73 4.39 -4.23
C GLY A 132 18.87 5.89 -4.54
N PRO A 133 19.98 6.39 -5.11
CA PRO A 133 21.32 5.85 -5.23
C PRO A 133 22.33 6.72 -4.44
N GLU A 134 22.86 6.24 -3.32
CA GLU A 134 24.21 6.64 -2.92
C GLU A 134 25.19 5.92 -3.87
N ASP A 135 26.21 6.63 -4.34
CA ASP A 135 27.28 6.16 -5.22
C ASP A 135 26.95 5.85 -6.69
N ARG A 136 26.65 6.91 -7.45
CA ARG A 136 27.28 7.10 -8.78
C ARG A 136 27.74 8.54 -8.98
N ARG A 137 28.75 8.96 -8.21
CA ARG A 137 29.77 9.88 -8.70
C ARG A 137 31.11 9.16 -8.63
N SER A 138 31.42 8.45 -9.71
CA SER A 138 32.78 8.04 -10.02
C SER A 138 33.59 9.27 -10.42
N SER A 139 34.85 9.24 -9.97
CA SER A 139 36.05 9.83 -10.59
C SER A 139 36.33 11.31 -10.38
#